data_AF-A0A847UZE3-F1
#
_entry.id   AF-A0A847UZE3-F1
#
_cell.length_a   1.000
_cell.length_b   1.000
_cell.length_c   1.000
_cell.angle_alpha   90.00
_cell.angle_beta   90.00
_cell.angle_gamma   90.00
#
_symmetry.space_group_name_H-M   'P 1'
#
loop_
_entity.id
_entity.type
_entity.pdbx_description
1 polymer ?
#
loop_
_entity_poly.entity_id
_entity_poly.type
_entity_poly.pdbx_seq_one_letter_code
_entity_poly.pdbx_strand_id
1 'polypeptide(L)'
;MNYDEHVLAGILTYPAAVFILAVLDVHLGFPIETTFMAMALGYVFYVIGSDLPDMDHPEALIHRVIKPFVAVAVGISAFKNLGLALAFTPYPILNLALAWFFAALVAVVGWNLFRLLMPDHRGVVHSTVFAAVYALLAFAIVRFGFEAAPGEALFIALASFLGYCLHLLLDLGSDFLK
;
A
#
# COMPACT_ATOMS: atom_id res chain seq x y z
N MET A 1 -7.85 14.57 11.40
CA MET A 1 -6.66 15.26 11.98
C MET A 1 -5.89 15.89 10.83
N ASN A 2 -4.64 16.33 10.97
CA ASN A 2 -3.80 16.66 9.81
C ASN A 2 -2.81 15.52 9.48
N TYR A 3 -2.17 15.59 8.31
CA TYR A 3 -1.21 14.58 7.82
C TYR A 3 -0.14 14.22 8.87
N ASP A 4 0.50 15.22 9.49
CA ASP A 4 1.59 14.98 10.45
C ASP A 4 1.09 14.21 11.69
N GLU A 5 -0.12 14.52 12.14
CA GLU A 5 -0.73 13.86 13.28
C GLU A 5 -1.09 12.39 12.99
N HIS A 6 -1.62 12.10 11.81
CA HIS A 6 -1.94 10.73 11.38
C HIS A 6 -0.68 9.87 11.23
N VAL A 7 0.36 10.39 10.59
CA VAL A 7 1.64 9.69 10.42
C VAL A 7 2.34 9.49 11.75
N LEU A 8 2.38 10.52 12.61
CA LEU A 8 3.00 10.42 13.93
C LEU A 8 2.28 9.39 14.81
N ALA A 9 0.94 9.37 14.79
CA ALA A 9 0.18 8.34 15.47
C ALA A 9 0.55 6.95 14.94
N GLY A 10 0.57 6.77 13.62
CA GLY A 10 1.00 5.50 12.99
C GLY A 10 2.39 5.04 13.45
N ILE A 11 3.36 5.95 13.52
CA ILE A 11 4.72 5.67 14.00
C ILE A 11 4.70 5.20 15.47
N LEU A 12 3.98 5.91 16.33
CA LEU A 12 4.00 5.68 17.77
C LEU A 12 3.18 4.47 18.21
N THR A 13 2.11 4.14 17.52
CA THR A 13 1.15 3.09 17.95
C THR A 13 1.41 1.72 17.31
N TYR A 14 2.40 1.58 16.44
CA TYR A 14 2.76 0.28 15.88
C TYR A 14 3.05 -0.81 16.93
N PRO A 15 3.74 -0.53 18.06
CA PRO A 15 3.92 -1.52 19.13
C PRO A 15 2.59 -2.06 19.69
N ALA A 16 1.55 -1.23 19.76
CA ALA A 16 0.22 -1.66 20.18
C ALA A 16 -0.43 -2.59 19.15
N ALA A 17 -0.22 -2.33 17.85
CA ALA A 17 -0.67 -3.23 16.79
C ALA A 17 0.01 -4.60 16.88
N VAL A 18 1.33 -4.63 17.09
CA VAL A 18 2.09 -5.88 17.30
C VAL A 18 1.56 -6.65 18.51
N PHE A 19 1.28 -5.95 19.61
CA PHE A 19 0.68 -6.56 20.81
C PHE A 19 -0.68 -7.19 20.50
N ILE A 20 -1.57 -6.49 19.79
CA ILE A 20 -2.88 -7.03 19.38
C ILE A 20 -2.69 -8.30 18.55
N LEU A 21 -1.80 -8.30 17.56
CA LEU A 21 -1.56 -9.47 16.72
C LEU A 21 -0.97 -10.65 17.50
N ALA A 22 -0.05 -10.39 18.43
CA ALA A 22 0.49 -11.43 19.31
C ALA A 22 -0.59 -12.08 20.19
N VAL A 23 -1.56 -11.28 20.69
CA VAL A 23 -2.72 -11.80 21.43
C VAL A 23 -3.58 -12.70 20.53
N LEU A 24 -3.80 -12.34 19.26
CA LEU A 24 -4.55 -13.17 18.31
C LEU A 24 -3.84 -14.50 18.02
N ASP A 25 -2.52 -14.50 17.87
CA ASP A 25 -1.72 -15.71 17.71
C ASP A 25 -1.87 -16.63 18.93
N VAL A 26 -1.53 -16.11 20.11
CA VAL A 26 -1.46 -16.90 21.35
C VAL A 26 -2.83 -17.44 21.78
N HIS A 27 -3.90 -16.65 21.62
CA HIS A 27 -5.22 -17.01 22.15
C HIS A 27 -6.21 -17.56 21.12
N LEU A 28 -6.07 -17.18 19.85
CA LEU A 28 -6.97 -17.63 18.78
C LEU A 28 -6.28 -18.56 17.77
N GLY A 29 -4.97 -18.81 17.92
CA GLY A 29 -4.21 -19.72 17.07
C GLY A 29 -4.05 -19.22 15.64
N PHE A 30 -4.01 -17.89 15.45
CA PHE A 30 -3.78 -17.30 14.12
C PHE A 30 -2.35 -17.63 13.66
N PRO A 31 -2.15 -18.22 12.47
CA PRO A 31 -0.83 -18.66 12.01
C PRO A 31 0.01 -17.49 11.48
N ILE A 32 0.31 -16.50 12.31
CA ILE A 32 1.12 -15.33 11.96
C ILE A 32 2.59 -15.58 12.25
N GLU A 33 3.47 -15.04 11.40
CA GLU A 33 4.92 -15.13 11.59
C GLU A 33 5.51 -13.73 11.76
N THR A 34 6.29 -13.53 12.82
CA THR A 34 6.87 -12.24 13.20
C THR A 34 8.37 -12.18 12.89
N THR A 35 8.77 -12.62 11.69
CA THR A 35 10.16 -12.45 11.24
C THR A 35 10.51 -10.97 11.17
N PHE A 36 11.81 -10.65 11.15
CA PHE A 36 12.23 -9.26 11.00
C PHE A 36 11.62 -8.59 9.76
N MET A 37 11.56 -9.30 8.62
CA MET A 37 10.97 -8.77 7.39
C MET A 37 9.46 -8.57 7.52
N ALA A 38 8.75 -9.50 8.16
CA ALA A 38 7.31 -9.36 8.40
C ALA A 38 7.00 -8.14 9.29
N MET A 39 7.77 -7.94 10.36
CA MET A 39 7.62 -6.77 11.22
C MET A 39 8.02 -5.47 10.53
N ALA A 40 9.12 -5.46 9.78
CA ALA A 40 9.57 -4.25 9.07
C ALA A 40 8.56 -3.82 7.99
N LEU A 41 8.09 -4.75 7.17
CA LEU A 41 7.07 -4.47 6.16
C LEU A 41 5.72 -4.17 6.81
N GLY A 42 5.33 -4.91 7.86
CA GLY A 42 4.13 -4.64 8.63
C GLY A 42 4.12 -3.22 9.18
N TYR A 43 5.26 -2.72 9.67
CA TYR A 43 5.40 -1.34 10.12
C TYR A 43 5.20 -0.33 8.99
N VAL A 44 5.85 -0.56 7.84
CA VAL A 44 5.68 0.31 6.66
C VAL A 44 4.22 0.39 6.23
N PHE A 45 3.55 -0.75 6.09
CA PHE A 45 2.15 -0.79 5.67
C PHE A 45 1.19 -0.27 6.76
N TYR A 46 1.53 -0.41 8.05
CA TYR A 46 0.77 0.19 9.14
C TYR A 46 0.80 1.72 9.07
N VAL A 47 1.99 2.31 8.93
CA VAL A 47 2.17 3.77 8.86
C VAL A 47 1.60 4.36 7.58
N ILE A 48 1.75 3.68 6.43
CA ILE A 48 1.07 4.11 5.20
C ILE A 48 -0.44 4.03 5.40
N GLY A 49 -0.94 2.93 5.96
CA GLY A 49 -2.36 2.74 6.24
C GLY A 49 -2.97 3.82 7.13
N SER A 50 -2.21 4.39 8.08
CA SER A 50 -2.71 5.44 8.96
C SER A 50 -2.92 6.80 8.30
N ASP A 51 -2.42 7.00 7.08
CA ASP A 51 -2.62 8.22 6.27
C ASP A 51 -3.37 7.94 4.96
N LEU A 52 -3.38 6.69 4.51
CA LEU A 52 -3.96 6.28 3.23
C LEU A 52 -5.43 6.72 2.99
N PRO A 53 -6.33 6.78 3.99
CA PRO A 53 -7.71 7.24 3.77
C PRO A 53 -7.80 8.68 3.29
N ASP A 54 -6.84 9.55 3.64
CA ASP A 54 -6.78 10.95 3.18
C ASP A 54 -6.55 11.07 1.66
N MET A 55 -6.37 9.96 0.94
CA MET A 55 -6.27 9.98 -0.53
C MET A 55 -7.52 10.51 -1.23
N ASP A 56 -8.68 10.56 -0.56
CA ASP A 56 -9.89 11.19 -1.09
C ASP A 56 -9.89 12.73 -0.95
N HIS A 57 -8.88 13.32 -0.31
CA HIS A 57 -8.70 14.77 -0.19
C HIS A 57 -7.75 15.28 -1.28
N PRO A 58 -8.19 16.13 -2.22
CA PRO A 58 -7.36 16.60 -3.34
C PRO A 58 -6.07 17.33 -2.91
N GLU A 59 -6.10 17.94 -1.73
CA GLU A 59 -4.99 18.68 -1.14
C GLU A 59 -4.06 17.81 -0.29
N ALA A 60 -4.45 16.58 0.04
CA ALA A 60 -3.60 15.69 0.83
C ALA A 60 -2.36 15.26 0.06
N LEU A 61 -1.25 15.12 0.78
CA LEU A 61 0.02 14.69 0.19
C LEU A 61 -0.13 13.32 -0.46
N ILE A 62 -0.79 12.38 0.21
CA ILE A 62 -1.01 11.01 -0.31
C ILE A 62 -1.82 11.00 -1.61
N HIS A 63 -2.84 11.85 -1.76
CA HIS A 63 -3.60 12.01 -3.01
C HIS A 63 -2.70 12.41 -4.19
N ARG A 64 -1.70 13.26 -3.94
CA ARG A 64 -0.77 13.75 -4.97
C ARG A 64 0.34 12.75 -5.27
N VAL A 65 0.79 12.00 -4.27
CA VAL A 65 1.97 11.15 -4.34
C VAL A 65 1.65 9.71 -4.76
N ILE A 66 0.43 9.21 -4.55
CA ILE A 66 0.08 7.83 -4.92
C ILE A 66 0.08 7.60 -6.44
N LYS A 67 -0.32 8.60 -7.24
CA LYS A 67 -0.34 8.54 -8.71
C LYS A 67 1.04 8.23 -9.33
N PRO A 68 2.13 8.95 -8.98
CA PRO A 68 3.45 8.61 -9.52
C PRO A 68 3.94 7.23 -9.08
N PHE A 69 3.66 6.80 -7.85
CA PHE A 69 4.03 5.45 -7.40
C PHE A 69 3.34 4.35 -8.23
N VAL A 70 2.03 4.46 -8.44
CA VAL A 70 1.28 3.50 -9.26
C VAL A 70 1.78 3.52 -10.70
N ALA A 71 1.98 4.69 -11.30
CA ALA A 71 2.47 4.81 -12.67
C ALA A 71 3.85 4.16 -12.85
N VAL A 72 4.78 4.42 -11.93
CA VAL A 72 6.13 3.82 -11.96
C VAL A 72 6.05 2.30 -11.78
N ALA A 73 5.24 1.81 -10.85
CA ALA A 73 5.06 0.37 -10.63
C ALA A 73 4.50 -0.34 -11.89
N VAL A 74 3.50 0.27 -12.55
CA VAL A 74 2.94 -0.22 -13.81
C VAL A 74 3.99 -0.22 -14.92
N GLY A 75 4.80 0.83 -15.03
CA GLY A 75 5.90 0.91 -15.99
C GLY A 75 6.96 -0.18 -15.77
N ILE A 76 7.41 -0.38 -14.53
CA ILE A 76 8.38 -1.44 -14.17
C ILE A 76 7.80 -2.81 -14.51
N SER A 77 6.52 -3.04 -14.21
CA SER A 77 5.84 -4.29 -14.54
C SER A 77 5.78 -4.54 -16.05
N ALA A 78 5.45 -3.50 -16.84
CA ALA A 78 5.46 -3.60 -18.30
C ALA A 78 6.85 -3.91 -18.85
N PHE A 79 7.89 -3.26 -18.33
CA PHE A 79 9.27 -3.55 -18.70
C PHE A 79 9.65 -5.00 -18.39
N LYS A 80 9.36 -5.47 -17.17
CA LYS A 80 9.68 -6.83 -16.73
C LYS A 80 9.01 -7.89 -17.62
N ASN A 81 7.72 -7.72 -17.91
CA ASN A 81 6.90 -8.74 -18.56
C ASN A 81 6.93 -8.68 -20.10
N LEU A 82 7.10 -7.49 -20.67
CA LEU A 82 7.03 -7.26 -22.13
C LEU A 82 8.36 -6.79 -22.70
N GLY A 83 9.14 -6.03 -21.93
CA GLY A 83 10.37 -5.40 -22.38
C GLY A 83 11.44 -6.39 -22.84
N LEU A 84 11.57 -7.53 -22.15
CA LEU A 84 12.55 -8.57 -22.49
C LEU A 84 12.20 -9.35 -23.76
N ALA A 85 10.95 -9.28 -24.23
CA ALA A 85 10.51 -9.93 -25.46
C ALA A 85 10.76 -9.07 -26.73
N LEU A 86 11.15 -7.79 -26.57
CA LEU A 86 11.31 -6.86 -27.68
C LEU A 86 12.73 -6.96 -28.27
N ALA A 87 12.87 -7.69 -29.37
CA ALA A 87 14.11 -7.81 -30.14
C ALA A 87 13.94 -7.17 -31.53
N PHE A 88 13.82 -5.85 -31.60
CA PHE A 88 13.61 -5.12 -32.86
C PHE A 88 14.88 -4.91 -33.66
N THR A 89 16.04 -4.91 -32.99
CA THR A 89 17.34 -4.59 -33.60
C THR A 89 18.39 -5.63 -33.19
N PRO A 90 19.51 -5.76 -33.92
CA PRO A 90 20.61 -6.61 -33.49
C PRO A 90 21.44 -6.02 -32.34
N TYR A 91 21.14 -4.78 -31.89
CA TYR A 91 21.91 -4.08 -30.87
C TYR A 91 21.21 -4.15 -29.50
N PRO A 92 21.76 -4.88 -28.51
CA PRO A 92 21.08 -5.12 -27.23
C PRO A 92 20.71 -3.84 -26.47
N ILE A 93 21.58 -2.84 -26.49
CA ILE A 93 21.34 -1.57 -25.78
C ILE A 93 20.19 -0.76 -26.41
N LEU A 94 20.01 -0.82 -27.72
CA LEU A 94 18.90 -0.17 -28.40
C LEU A 94 17.58 -0.88 -28.08
N ASN A 95 17.58 -2.22 -28.04
CA ASN A 95 16.40 -2.98 -27.61
C ASN A 95 16.02 -2.67 -26.16
N LEU A 96 17.00 -2.54 -25.27
CA LEU A 96 16.77 -2.16 -23.87
C LEU A 96 16.16 -0.74 -23.75
N ALA A 97 16.68 0.22 -24.51
CA ALA A 97 16.14 1.58 -24.55
C ALA A 97 14.71 1.60 -25.10
N LEU A 98 14.43 0.86 -26.18
CA LEU A 98 13.07 0.73 -26.74
C LEU A 98 12.11 0.08 -25.76
N ALA A 99 12.53 -0.96 -25.04
CA ALA A 99 11.74 -1.60 -24.00
C ALA A 99 11.36 -0.63 -22.89
N TRP A 100 12.30 0.20 -22.42
CA TRP A 100 12.02 1.25 -21.45
C TRP A 100 11.10 2.36 -22.01
N PHE A 101 11.25 2.72 -23.28
CA PHE A 101 10.36 3.67 -23.93
C PHE A 101 8.91 3.18 -23.94
N PHE A 102 8.66 1.93 -24.34
CA PHE A 102 7.32 1.35 -24.31
C PHE A 102 6.79 1.20 -22.87
N ALA A 103 7.64 0.79 -21.93
CA ALA A 103 7.28 0.73 -20.52
C ALA A 103 6.87 2.10 -19.96
N ALA A 104 7.56 3.17 -20.34
CA ALA A 104 7.20 4.54 -19.98
C ALA A 104 5.85 4.96 -20.58
N LEU A 105 5.55 4.57 -21.83
CA LEU A 105 4.21 4.79 -22.41
C LEU A 105 3.12 4.07 -21.60
N VAL A 106 3.36 2.82 -21.20
CA VAL A 106 2.43 2.07 -20.34
C VAL A 106 2.29 2.71 -18.96
N ALA A 107 3.37 3.27 -18.40
CA ALA A 107 3.32 4.06 -17.16
C ALA A 107 2.42 5.30 -17.29
N VAL A 108 2.51 6.03 -18.41
CA VAL A 108 1.65 7.19 -18.70
C VAL A 108 0.19 6.77 -18.85
N VAL A 109 -0.08 5.63 -19.49
CA VAL A 109 -1.44 5.07 -19.54
C VAL A 109 -1.92 4.72 -18.13
N GLY A 110 -1.10 4.04 -17.34
CA GLY A 110 -1.38 3.69 -15.94
C GLY A 110 -1.67 4.90 -15.07
N TRP A 111 -0.90 5.99 -15.21
CA TRP A 111 -1.15 7.27 -14.55
C TRP A 111 -2.56 7.80 -14.82
N ASN A 112 -2.95 7.86 -16.10
CA ASN A 112 -4.23 8.41 -16.51
C ASN A 112 -5.40 7.49 -16.14
N LEU A 113 -5.22 6.17 -16.22
CA LEU A 113 -6.24 5.21 -15.80
C LEU A 113 -6.43 5.21 -14.29
N PHE A 114 -5.34 5.28 -13.51
CA PHE A 114 -5.44 5.31 -12.06
C PHE A 114 -6.16 6.56 -11.55
N ARG A 115 -6.09 7.69 -12.27
CA ARG A 115 -6.92 8.86 -11.98
C ARG A 115 -8.42 8.52 -11.95
N LEU A 116 -8.89 7.62 -12.81
CA LEU A 116 -10.30 7.21 -12.84
C LEU A 116 -10.70 6.37 -11.62
N LEU A 117 -9.73 5.80 -10.92
CA LEU A 117 -9.93 4.97 -9.72
C LEU A 117 -9.78 5.78 -8.43
N MET A 118 -9.25 7.02 -8.52
CA MET A 118 -9.10 7.88 -7.36
C MET A 118 -10.47 8.42 -6.94
N PRO A 119 -10.87 8.24 -5.67
CA PRO A 119 -12.10 8.81 -5.17
C PRO A 119 -11.99 10.34 -5.13
N ASP A 120 -12.99 11.02 -5.70
CA ASP A 120 -13.15 12.48 -5.60
C ASP A 120 -14.15 12.88 -4.49
N HIS A 121 -14.78 11.90 -3.86
CA HIS A 121 -15.75 12.10 -2.77
C HIS A 121 -15.21 11.55 -1.46
N ARG A 122 -15.19 12.42 -0.44
CA ARG A 122 -14.91 12.01 0.94
C ARG A 122 -15.86 10.90 1.36
N GLY A 123 -15.32 9.87 2.02
CA GLY A 123 -16.15 8.89 2.75
C GLY A 123 -16.11 7.47 2.21
N VAL A 124 -15.81 7.25 0.92
CA VAL A 124 -15.73 5.89 0.37
C VAL A 124 -14.54 5.13 0.96
N VAL A 125 -13.37 5.78 0.94
CA VAL A 125 -12.13 5.25 1.54
C VAL A 125 -12.15 5.34 3.07
N HIS A 126 -12.91 6.25 3.67
CA HIS A 126 -13.10 6.31 5.12
C HIS A 126 -14.07 5.23 5.64
N SER A 127 -13.79 3.96 5.34
CA SER A 127 -14.60 2.81 5.75
C SER A 127 -13.76 1.61 6.14
N THR A 128 -14.28 0.80 7.06
CA THR A 128 -13.65 -0.47 7.46
C THR A 128 -13.62 -1.49 6.31
N VAL A 129 -14.53 -1.35 5.34
CA VAL A 129 -14.50 -2.13 4.09
C VAL A 129 -13.24 -1.80 3.29
N PHE A 130 -12.89 -0.51 3.14
CA PHE A 130 -11.66 -0.12 2.45
C PHE A 130 -10.40 -0.50 3.24
N ALA A 131 -10.45 -0.49 4.57
CA ALA A 131 -9.38 -1.06 5.40
C ALA A 131 -9.14 -2.55 5.05
N ALA A 132 -10.22 -3.34 4.90
CA ALA A 132 -10.12 -4.75 4.51
C ALA A 132 -9.58 -4.92 3.07
N VAL A 133 -10.03 -4.08 2.12
CA VAL A 133 -9.48 -4.07 0.76
C VAL A 133 -7.98 -3.76 0.78
N TYR A 134 -7.55 -2.76 1.54
CA TYR A 134 -6.15 -2.43 1.70
C TYR A 134 -5.34 -3.59 2.27
N ALA A 135 -5.86 -4.28 3.29
CA ALA A 135 -5.24 -5.47 3.86
C ALA A 135 -5.13 -6.63 2.88
N LEU A 136 -6.16 -6.89 2.08
CA LEU A 136 -6.15 -7.92 1.04
C LEU A 136 -5.13 -7.59 -0.05
N LEU A 137 -5.02 -6.32 -0.43
CA LEU A 137 -4.00 -5.86 -1.39
C LEU A 137 -2.59 -6.00 -0.81
N ALA A 138 -2.37 -5.60 0.45
CA ALA A 138 -1.10 -5.78 1.14
C ALA A 138 -0.70 -7.26 1.17
N PHE A 139 -1.63 -8.14 1.57
CA PHE A 139 -1.44 -9.59 1.53
C PHE A 139 -1.04 -10.07 0.14
N ALA A 140 -1.79 -9.71 -0.90
CA ALA A 140 -1.54 -10.17 -2.26
C ALA A 140 -0.18 -9.70 -2.79
N ILE A 141 0.17 -8.44 -2.52
CA ILE A 141 1.46 -7.85 -2.92
C ILE A 141 2.61 -8.60 -2.26
N VAL A 142 2.59 -8.81 -0.95
CA VAL A 142 3.72 -9.45 -0.26
C VAL A 142 3.76 -10.95 -0.48
N ARG A 143 2.60 -11.62 -0.52
CA ARG A 143 2.51 -13.07 -0.73
C ARG A 143 2.89 -13.49 -2.15
N PHE A 144 2.38 -12.80 -3.16
CA PHE A 144 2.53 -13.19 -4.57
C PHE A 144 3.54 -12.34 -5.33
N GLY A 145 3.80 -11.11 -4.87
CA GLY A 145 4.79 -10.22 -5.46
C GLY A 145 6.19 -10.38 -4.86
N PHE A 146 6.28 -10.55 -3.54
CA PHE A 146 7.55 -10.69 -2.80
C PHE A 146 7.78 -12.08 -2.21
N GLU A 147 6.89 -13.04 -2.53
CA GLU A 147 7.00 -14.45 -2.11
C GLU A 147 7.12 -14.67 -0.59
N ALA A 148 6.59 -13.75 0.22
CA ALA A 148 6.56 -13.88 1.68
C ALA A 148 5.83 -15.17 2.12
N ALA A 149 6.24 -15.75 3.24
CA ALA A 149 5.55 -16.92 3.79
C ALA A 149 4.09 -16.58 4.12
N PRO A 150 3.14 -17.54 4.08
CA PRO A 150 1.73 -17.25 4.36
C PRO A 150 1.51 -16.54 5.71
N GLY A 151 2.24 -16.94 6.76
CA GLY A 151 2.12 -16.31 8.08
C GLY A 151 2.71 -14.91 8.15
N GLU A 152 3.82 -14.65 7.44
CA GLU A 152 4.40 -13.30 7.32
C GLU A 152 3.44 -12.37 6.56
N ALA A 153 2.89 -12.85 5.44
CA ALA A 153 1.93 -12.11 4.64
C ALA A 153 0.66 -11.78 5.42
N LEU A 154 0.16 -12.75 6.20
CA LEU A 154 -1.00 -12.55 7.07
C LEU A 154 -0.70 -11.51 8.16
N PHE A 155 0.48 -11.56 8.79
CA PHE A 155 0.91 -10.54 9.76
C PHE A 155 0.91 -9.15 9.13
N ILE A 156 1.54 -8.98 7.96
CA ILE A 156 1.63 -7.68 7.27
C ILE A 156 0.24 -7.15 6.91
N ALA A 157 -0.66 -8.01 6.42
CA ALA A 157 -2.02 -7.64 6.07
C ALA A 157 -2.87 -7.21 7.27
N LEU A 158 -2.73 -7.90 8.40
CA LEU A 158 -3.44 -7.52 9.62
C LEU A 158 -2.86 -6.23 10.22
N ALA A 159 -1.54 -6.04 10.16
CA ALA A 159 -0.91 -4.78 10.54
C ALA A 159 -1.42 -3.63 9.65
N SER A 160 -1.47 -3.80 8.33
CA SER A 160 -1.97 -2.78 7.42
C SER A 160 -3.44 -2.45 7.67
N PHE A 161 -4.27 -3.45 8.00
CA PHE A 161 -5.66 -3.25 8.45
C PHE A 161 -5.73 -2.38 9.70
N LEU A 162 -4.96 -2.71 10.73
CA LEU A 162 -4.94 -1.98 12.00
C LEU A 162 -4.46 -0.53 11.84
N GLY A 163 -3.48 -0.29 10.96
CA GLY A 163 -3.02 1.06 10.62
C GLY A 163 -4.12 1.90 9.97
N TYR A 164 -4.87 1.30 9.04
CA TYR A 164 -6.03 1.95 8.43
C TYR A 164 -7.14 2.22 9.45
N CYS A 165 -7.43 1.26 10.34
CA CYS A 165 -8.41 1.46 11.40
C CYS A 165 -7.97 2.54 12.41
N LEU A 166 -6.68 2.69 12.68
CA LEU A 166 -6.16 3.79 13.50
C LEU A 166 -6.59 5.13 12.94
N HIS A 167 -6.42 5.35 11.62
CA HIS A 167 -6.86 6.58 10.97
C HIS A 167 -8.35 6.86 11.23
N LEU A 168 -9.21 5.86 10.98
CA LEU A 168 -10.65 6.01 11.17
C LEU A 168 -11.02 6.34 12.62
N LEU A 169 -10.33 5.74 13.59
CA LEU A 169 -10.54 6.00 15.02
C LEU A 169 -10.11 7.41 15.42
N LEU A 170 -8.98 7.87 14.90
CA LEU A 170 -8.45 9.21 15.15
C LEU A 170 -9.38 10.31 14.64
N ASP A 171 -9.94 10.12 13.45
CA ASP A 171 -10.90 11.05 12.89
C ASP A 171 -12.22 11.07 13.65
N LEU A 172 -12.73 9.90 14.05
CA LEU A 172 -13.92 9.80 14.89
C LEU A 172 -13.73 10.51 16.24
N GLY A 173 -12.55 10.35 16.85
CA GLY A 173 -12.20 11.00 18.12
C GLY A 173 -12.04 12.52 17.99
N SER A 174 -11.43 12.99 16.89
CA SER A 174 -11.30 14.42 16.58
C SER A 174 -12.66 15.10 16.44
N ASP A 175 -13.63 14.44 15.79
CA ASP A 175 -14.97 15.01 15.61
C ASP A 175 -15.81 14.98 16.89
N PHE A 176 -15.56 14.03 17.80
CA PHE A 176 -16.20 13.99 19.12
C PHE A 176 -15.71 15.10 20.06
N LEU A 177 -14.47 15.58 19.89
CA LEU A 177 -13.85 16.60 20.74
C LEU A 177 -14.15 18.05 20.29
N LYS A 178 -14.86 18.22 19.16
CA LYS A 178 -15.32 19.52 18.65
C LYS A 178 -16.73 19.82 19.14
#